data_AF-A0A2C6KN08-F1
#
_entry.id   AF-A0A2C6KN08-F1
#
_cell.length_a   1.000
_cell.length_b   1.000
_cell.length_c   1.000
_cell.angle_alpha   90.00
_cell.angle_beta   90.00
_cell.angle_gamma   90.00
#
_symmetry.space_group_name_H-M   'P 1'
#
loop_
_entity.id
_entity.type
_entity.pdbx_description
1 polymer ?
#
loop_
_entity_poly.entity_id
_entity_poly.type
_entity_poly.pdbx_seq_one_letter_code
_entity_poly.pdbx_strand_id
1 'polypeptide(L)' 'MQSDMTRWPVHTKAVQRLKDALATVTFLKIYDPDKELTIKTDASKYAIRAVLEQEGQPIAFESKK' A
#
# COMPACT_ATOMS: atom_id res chain seq x y z
N MET A 1 17.38 -14.13 25.35
CA MET A 1 16.91 -14.55 24.00
C MET A 1 15.68 -15.44 24.13
N GLN A 2 14.54 -14.94 24.61
CA GLN A 2 13.28 -15.72 24.60
C GLN A 2 12.02 -14.85 24.61
N SER A 3 12.18 -13.52 24.55
CA SER A 3 11.09 -12.53 24.58
C SER A 3 10.56 -12.16 23.18
N ASP A 4 11.23 -12.60 22.11
CA ASP A 4 10.92 -12.21 20.74
C ASP A 4 9.93 -13.18 20.05
N MET A 5 9.98 -14.47 20.43
CA MET A 5 9.14 -15.53 19.84
C MET A 5 7.66 -15.42 20.22
N THR A 6 7.32 -14.77 21.34
CA THR A 6 5.93 -14.61 21.80
C THR A 6 5.23 -13.40 21.21
N ARG A 7 5.98 -12.39 20.71
CA ARG A 7 5.40 -11.17 20.11
C ARG A 7 5.11 -11.35 18.61
N TRP A 8 5.85 -12.23 17.95
CA TRP A 8 5.72 -12.46 16.50
C TRP A 8 4.29 -12.78 16.04
N PRO A 9 3.53 -13.70 16.66
CA PRO A 9 2.19 -14.04 16.19
C PRO A 9 1.20 -12.89 16.33
N VAL A 10 1.34 -12.08 17.39
CA VAL A 10 0.52 -10.90 17.65
C VAL A 10 0.82 -9.80 16.63
N HIS A 11 2.10 -9.56 16.32
CA HIS A 11 2.53 -8.61 15.30
C HIS A 11 2.09 -9.03 13.90
N THR A 12 2.19 -10.31 13.56
CA THR A 12 1.68 -10.83 12.28
C THR A 12 0.19 -10.56 12.13
N LYS A 13 -0.60 -10.81 13.18
CA LYS A 13 -2.05 -10.55 13.16
C LYS A 13 -2.38 -9.07 13.06
N ALA A 14 -1.63 -8.20 13.74
CA ALA A 14 -1.81 -6.75 13.66
C ALA A 14 -1.46 -6.22 12.26
N VAL A 15 -0.35 -6.66 11.67
CA VAL A 15 0.05 -6.30 10.30
C VAL A 15 -0.96 -6.82 9.28
N GLN A 16 -1.49 -8.04 9.46
CA GLN A 16 -2.51 -8.57 8.58
C GLN A 16 -3.79 -7.72 8.63
N ARG A 17 -4.27 -7.39 9.83
CA ARG A 17 -5.43 -6.49 10.00
C ARG A 17 -5.21 -5.12 9.38
N LEU A 18 -4.01 -4.56 9.50
CA LEU A 18 -3.67 -3.30 8.86
C LEU A 18 -3.71 -3.41 7.34
N LYS A 19 -3.16 -4.48 6.77
CA LYS A 19 -3.22 -4.74 5.32
C LYS A 19 -4.67 -4.89 4.84
N ASP A 20 -5.48 -5.65 5.56
CA ASP A 20 -6.89 -5.87 5.22
C ASP A 20 -7.68 -4.56 5.31
N ALA A 21 -7.44 -3.75 6.33
CA ALA A 21 -8.06 -2.43 6.47
C ALA A 21 -7.62 -1.47 5.36
N LEU A 22 -6.33 -1.44 5.02
CA LEU A 22 -5.82 -0.62 3.91
C LEU A 22 -6.43 -1.06 2.58
N ALA A 23 -6.51 -2.36 2.31
CA ALA A 23 -7.14 -2.91 1.11
C ALA A 23 -8.65 -2.60 1.05
N THR A 24 -9.32 -2.57 2.20
CA THR A 24 -10.75 -2.25 2.29
C THR A 24 -11.01 -0.74 2.12
N VAL A 25 -10.13 0.11 2.66
CA VAL A 25 -10.26 1.58 2.57
C VAL A 25 -9.84 2.07 1.18
N THR A 26 -8.87 1.41 0.54
CA THR A 26 -8.52 1.65 -0.85
C THR A 26 -9.51 0.94 -1.77
N PHE A 27 -10.76 1.42 -1.78
CA PHE A 27 -11.61 1.22 -2.95
C PHE A 27 -10.89 1.87 -4.13
N LEU A 28 -10.16 1.06 -4.90
CA LEU A 28 -9.50 1.50 -6.12
C LEU A 28 -10.59 2.08 -7.01
N LYS A 29 -10.58 3.40 -7.16
CA LYS A 29 -11.54 4.07 -8.03
C LYS A 29 -11.24 3.60 -9.45
N ILE A 30 -12.30 3.34 -10.23
CA ILE A 30 -12.14 2.96 -11.63
C ILE A 30 -11.48 4.12 -12.36
N TYR A 31 -10.45 3.81 -13.14
CA TYR A 31 -9.75 4.79 -13.97
C TYR A 31 -10.73 5.54 -14.88
N ASP A 32 -10.62 6.86 -14.88
CA ASP A 32 -11.43 7.75 -15.70
C ASP A 32 -10.52 8.52 -16.68
N PRO A 33 -10.62 8.30 -18.00
CA PRO A 33 -9.72 8.91 -18.97
C PRO A 33 -9.87 10.44 -19.08
N ASP A 34 -10.99 11.00 -18.62
CA ASP A 34 -11.25 12.44 -18.68
C ASP A 34 -10.64 13.20 -17.49
N LYS A 35 -10.08 12.49 -16.51
CA LYS A 35 -9.53 13.06 -15.29
C LYS A 35 -8.02 13.07 -15.27
N GLU A 36 -7.46 14.13 -14.69
CA GLU A 36 -6.02 14.26 -14.52
C GLU A 36 -5.46 13.13 -13.65
N LEU A 37 -4.35 12.57 -14.12
CA LEU A 37 -3.67 11.43 -13.53
C LEU A 37 -2.40 11.90 -12.84
N THR A 38 -2.31 11.67 -11.53
CA THR A 38 -1.10 11.97 -10.76
C THR A 38 -0.36 10.68 -10.44
N ILE A 39 0.93 10.61 -10.78
CA ILE A 39 1.81 9.51 -10.39
C ILE A 39 2.69 10.00 -9.24
N LYS A 40 2.59 9.34 -8.09
CA LYS A 40 3.50 9.55 -6.95
C LYS A 40 4.46 8.39 -6.87
N THR A 41 5.76 8.66 -6.86
CA THR A 41 6.80 7.64 -6.75
C THR A 41 7.69 7.88 -5.54
N ASP A 42 8.04 6.79 -4.86
CA ASP A 42 9.06 6.76 -3.81
C ASP A 42 10.05 5.64 -4.15
N ALA A 43 11.33 5.99 -4.23
CA ALA A 43 12.37 5.05 -4.66
C ALA A 43 13.49 5.01 -3.64
N SER A 44 13.92 3.80 -3.32
CA SER A 44 15.10 3.50 -2.52
C SER A 44 16.10 2.68 -3.34
N LYS A 45 17.31 2.47 -2.81
CA LYS A 45 18.31 1.59 -3.44
C LYS A 45 17.82 0.14 -3.65
N TYR A 46 16.74 -0.27 -2.99
CA TYR A 46 16.27 -1.67 -2.95
C TYR A 46 14.94 -1.89 -3.64
N ALA A 47 14.16 -0.83 -3.86
CA ALA A 47 12.83 -0.92 -4.43
C ALA A 47 12.31 0.46 -4.83
N ILE A 48 11.47 0.46 -5.87
CA ILE A 48 10.64 1.57 -6.32
C ILE A 48 9.20 1.25 -5.96
N ARG A 49 8.48 2.25 -5.46
CA ARG A 49 7.05 2.21 -5.18
C ARG A 49 6.39 3.34 -5.93
N ALA A 50 5.23 3.06 -6.53
CA ALA A 50 4.43 4.02 -7.25
C ALA A 50 2.96 3.91 -6.82
N VAL A 51 2.30 5.05 -6.74
CA VAL A 51 0.85 5.18 -6.55
C VAL A 51 0.31 6.00 -7.69
N LEU A 52 -0.70 5.47 -8.35
CA LEU A 52 -1.49 6.17 -9.35
C LEU A 52 -2.71 6.77 -8.67
N GLU A 53 -2.95 8.07 -8.82
CA GLU A 53 -4.08 8.78 -8.20
C GLU A 53 -4.87 9.61 -9.22
N GLN A 54 -6.19 9.70 -9.00
CA GLN A 54 -7.08 10.66 -9.67
C GLN A 54 -7.96 11.34 -8.61
N GLU A 55 -8.05 12.67 -8.66
CA GLU A 55 -8.82 13.47 -7.69
C GLU A 55 -8.45 13.17 -6.21
N GLY A 56 -7.17 12.86 -5.95
CA GLY A 56 -6.69 12.52 -4.61
C GLY A 56 -7.07 11.11 -4.11
N GLN A 57 -7.63 10.26 -4.98
CA GLN A 57 -7.94 8.86 -4.68
C GLN A 57 -7.01 7.91 -5.44
N PRO A 58 -6.46 6.86 -4.79
CA PRO A 58 -5.61 5.88 -5.46
C PRO A 58 -6.40 4.97 -6.41
N ILE A 59 -5.85 4.80 -7.62
CA ILE A 59 -6.36 3.99 -8.74
C ILE A 59 -5.56 2.71 -8.92
N ALA A 60 -4.26 2.75 -8.62
CA ALA A 60 -3.38 1.60 -8.68
C ALA A 60 -2.16 1.80 -7.78
N PHE A 61 -1.60 0.68 -7.31
CA PHE A 61 -0.33 0.63 -6.60
C PHE A 61 0.62 -0.25 -7.37
N GLU A 62 1.87 0.17 -7.52
CA GLU A 62 2.90 -0.68 -8.10
C GLU A 62 4.17 -0.67 -7.26
N SER A 63 4.82 -1.82 -7.15
CA SER A 63 6.09 -1.95 -6.44
C SER A 63 7.05 -2.87 -7.19
N LYS A 64 8.25 -2.37 -7.47
CA LYS A 64 9.31 -3.11 -8.16
C LYS A 64 10.56 -3.14 -7.28
N LYS A 65 11.18 -4.31 -7.14
CA LYS A 65 12.50 -4.47 -6.50
C LYS A 65 13.60 -4.25 -7.51
#